data_AF-A0A264VLE8-F1
#
_entry.id   AF-A0A264VLE8-F1
#
_cell.length_a   1.000
_cell.length_b   1.000
_cell.length_c   1.000
_cell.angle_alpha   90.00
_cell.angle_beta   90.00
_cell.angle_gamma   90.00
#
_symmetry.space_group_name_H-M   'P 1'
#
loop_
_entity.id
_entity.type
_entity.pdbx_description
1 polymer ?
#
loop_
_entity_poly.entity_id
_entity_poly.type
_entity_poly.pdbx_seq_one_letter_code
_entity_poly.pdbx_strand_id
1 'polypeptide(L)'
;MKIFGYVIGAVVAIFILIMVAANLQNPTGGDAISFAKKRVSELMKDPSSTEFKSVEFFPSTQNQKEEIYGFVCGFVNTKNSFGAYTGFNRFHMNISVSNNGRSATMSPPLIEDPTSPSSPELFDNFWKDNCRKK
;
A
#
# COMPACT_ATOMS: atom_id res chain seq x y z
N MET A 1 19.48 43.81 -16.26
CA MET A 1 20.13 43.06 -15.14
C MET A 1 19.21 42.84 -13.95
N LYS A 2 18.44 43.85 -13.48
CA LYS A 2 17.50 43.68 -12.34
C LYS A 2 16.35 42.69 -12.61
N ILE A 3 15.78 42.70 -13.82
CA ILE A 3 14.69 41.78 -14.23
C ILE A 3 15.13 40.31 -14.13
N PHE A 4 16.32 39.97 -14.59
CA PHE A 4 16.88 38.62 -14.44
C PHE A 4 17.07 38.24 -12.96
N GLY A 5 17.49 39.18 -12.11
CA GLY A 5 17.58 38.95 -10.66
C GLY A 5 16.22 38.66 -10.01
N TYR A 6 15.17 39.39 -10.39
CA TYR A 6 13.81 39.13 -9.90
C TYR A 6 13.25 37.79 -10.38
N VAL A 7 13.51 37.43 -11.64
CA VAL A 7 13.09 36.14 -12.20
C VAL A 7 13.79 34.97 -11.48
N ILE A 8 15.11 35.06 -11.27
CA ILE A 8 15.86 34.04 -10.53
C ILE A 8 15.37 33.95 -9.08
N GLY A 9 15.18 35.10 -8.41
CA GLY A 9 14.64 35.14 -7.05
C GLY A 9 13.25 34.51 -6.94
N ALA A 10 12.36 34.77 -7.90
CA ALA A 10 11.03 34.17 -7.96
C ALA A 10 11.10 32.66 -8.18
N VAL A 11 11.96 32.17 -9.08
CA VAL A 11 12.13 30.72 -9.33
C VAL A 11 12.64 30.00 -8.08
N VAL A 12 13.62 30.58 -7.38
CA VAL A 12 14.14 30.01 -6.11
C VAL A 12 13.05 29.99 -5.03
N ALA A 13 12.29 31.08 -4.89
CA ALA A 13 11.18 31.14 -3.93
C ALA A 13 10.09 30.09 -4.24
N ILE A 14 9.76 29.89 -5.52
CA ILE A 14 8.81 28.86 -5.95
C ILE A 14 9.34 27.46 -5.63
N PHE A 15 10.62 27.18 -5.89
CA PHE A 15 11.24 25.89 -5.55
C PHE A 15 11.20 25.60 -4.04
N ILE A 16 11.48 26.60 -3.20
CA ILE A 16 11.41 26.48 -1.74
C ILE A 16 9.96 26.20 -1.30
N LEU A 17 8.99 26.92 -1.86
CA LEU A 17 7.57 26.70 -1.56
C LEU A 17 7.12 25.29 -1.93
N ILE A 18 7.56 24.74 -3.06
CA ILE A 18 7.25 23.36 -3.48
C ILE A 18 7.85 22.36 -2.49
N MET A 19 9.11 22.54 -2.06
CA MET A 19 9.73 21.67 -1.06
C MET A 19 8.97 21.69 0.26
N VAL A 20 8.56 22.86 0.74
CA VAL A 20 7.77 22.97 1.98
C VAL A 20 6.42 22.26 1.81
N ALA A 21 5.69 22.51 0.70
CA ALA A 21 4.41 21.86 0.45
C ALA A 21 4.50 20.33 0.41
N ALA A 22 5.56 19.77 -0.18
CA ALA A 22 5.80 18.32 -0.22
C ALA A 22 6.07 17.68 1.17
N ASN A 23 6.34 18.50 2.19
CA ASN A 23 6.53 18.05 3.56
C ASN A 23 5.26 18.15 4.42
N LEU A 24 4.15 18.71 3.92
CA LEU A 24 2.88 18.84 4.66
C LEU A 24 1.83 17.78 4.30
N GLN A 25 2.17 16.77 3.50
CA GLN A 25 1.17 15.82 3.00
C GLN A 25 0.93 14.69 4.00
N ASN A 26 -0.31 14.54 4.48
CA ASN A 26 -0.69 13.43 5.34
C ASN A 26 -0.65 12.08 4.58
N PRO A 27 -0.37 10.95 5.27
CA PRO A 27 -0.41 9.63 4.65
C PRO A 27 -1.80 9.31 4.10
N THR A 28 -1.83 8.61 2.97
CA THR A 28 -3.04 8.26 2.24
C THR A 28 -3.21 6.74 2.12
N GLY A 29 -4.45 6.28 1.87
CA GLY A 29 -4.69 4.87 1.56
C GLY A 29 -3.91 4.37 0.33
N GLY A 30 -3.56 5.27 -0.60
CA GLY A 30 -2.68 4.95 -1.73
C GLY A 30 -1.27 4.57 -1.29
N ASP A 31 -0.73 5.23 -0.28
CA ASP A 31 0.58 4.89 0.29
C ASP A 31 0.54 3.51 0.94
N ALA A 32 -0.52 3.23 1.72
CA ALA A 32 -0.74 1.92 2.32
C ALA A 32 -0.81 0.79 1.26
N ILE A 33 -1.55 1.02 0.17
CA ILE A 33 -1.64 0.07 -0.95
C ILE A 33 -0.27 -0.13 -1.61
N SER A 34 0.51 0.93 -1.81
CA SER A 34 1.84 0.87 -2.41
C SER A 34 2.81 0.02 -1.57
N PHE A 35 2.87 0.29 -0.26
CA PHE A 35 3.67 -0.48 0.67
C PHE A 35 3.25 -1.96 0.72
N ALA A 36 1.95 -2.23 0.78
CA ALA A 36 1.42 -3.58 0.80
C ALA A 36 1.77 -4.36 -0.47
N LYS A 37 1.57 -3.77 -1.67
CA LYS A 37 1.94 -4.40 -2.94
C LYS A 37 3.42 -4.72 -3.01
N LYS A 38 4.28 -3.78 -2.56
CA LYS A 38 5.72 -4.01 -2.49
C LYS A 38 6.04 -5.21 -1.60
N ARG A 39 5.52 -5.23 -0.37
CA ARG A 39 5.78 -6.30 0.59
C ARG A 39 5.28 -7.67 0.13
N VAL A 40 4.09 -7.71 -0.46
CA VAL A 40 3.51 -8.93 -1.04
C VAL A 40 4.40 -9.43 -2.17
N SER A 41 4.84 -8.56 -3.08
CA SER A 41 5.71 -8.93 -4.21
C SER A 41 7.07 -9.49 -3.74
N GLU A 42 7.67 -8.91 -2.70
CA GLU A 42 8.95 -9.38 -2.12
C GLU A 42 8.89 -10.81 -1.56
N LEU A 43 7.70 -11.31 -1.24
CA LEU A 43 7.49 -12.67 -0.76
C LEU A 43 7.19 -13.67 -1.88
N MET A 44 7.08 -13.20 -3.12
CA MET A 44 6.81 -14.04 -4.27
C MET A 44 8.09 -14.61 -4.86
N LYS A 45 7.94 -15.75 -5.54
CA LYS A 45 9.04 -16.41 -6.26
C LYS A 45 9.63 -15.54 -7.37
N ASP A 46 8.77 -14.78 -8.04
CA ASP A 46 9.15 -13.81 -9.07
C ASP A 46 8.48 -12.46 -8.75
N PRO A 47 9.12 -11.62 -7.91
CA PRO A 47 8.56 -10.34 -7.47
C PRO A 47 8.14 -9.43 -8.62
N SER A 48 8.90 -9.46 -9.73
CA SER A 48 8.69 -8.61 -10.90
C SER A 48 7.44 -8.97 -11.72
N SER A 49 6.94 -10.20 -11.55
CA SER A 49 5.77 -10.72 -12.27
C SER A 49 4.49 -10.74 -11.45
N THR A 50 4.52 -10.20 -10.23
CA THR A 50 3.38 -10.20 -9.31
C THR A 50 2.26 -9.33 -9.87
N GLU A 51 1.10 -9.93 -10.14
CA GLU A 51 -0.07 -9.19 -10.61
C GLU A 51 -1.07 -8.99 -9.46
N PHE A 52 -1.66 -7.79 -9.40
CA PHE A 52 -2.61 -7.41 -8.37
C PHE A 52 -3.97 -7.04 -8.97
N LYS A 53 -5.06 -7.42 -8.29
CA LYS A 53 -6.43 -6.98 -8.61
C LYS A 53 -7.17 -6.53 -7.36
N SER A 54 -8.04 -5.53 -7.52
CA SER A 54 -8.95 -5.00 -6.49
C SER A 54 -8.29 -4.80 -5.12
N VAL A 55 -7.11 -4.16 -5.11
CA VAL A 55 -6.38 -3.88 -3.87
C VAL A 55 -6.90 -2.57 -3.28
N GLU A 56 -7.48 -2.65 -2.09
CA GLU A 56 -8.09 -1.53 -1.38
C GLU A 56 -7.57 -1.44 0.05
N PHE A 57 -7.50 -0.21 0.57
CA PHE A 57 -7.18 0.06 1.97
C PHE A 57 -8.47 0.33 2.75
N PHE A 58 -8.65 -0.40 3.84
CA PHE A 58 -9.78 -0.32 4.75
C PHE A 58 -9.31 0.32 6.07
N PRO A 59 -9.59 1.61 6.30
CA PRO A 59 -9.12 2.32 7.48
C PRO A 59 -9.75 1.79 8.77
N SER A 60 -8.96 1.76 9.82
CA SER A 60 -9.42 1.54 11.19
C SER A 60 -9.90 2.86 11.81
N THR A 61 -10.69 2.76 12.89
CA THR A 61 -11.16 3.93 13.65
C THR A 61 -10.03 4.65 14.42
N GLN A 62 -8.84 4.06 14.47
CA GLN A 62 -7.67 4.57 15.19
C GLN A 62 -6.82 5.57 14.38
N ASN A 63 -7.27 5.97 13.19
CA ASN A 63 -6.52 6.90 12.34
C ASN A 63 -6.34 8.27 12.98
N GLN A 64 -5.12 8.80 12.88
CA GLN A 64 -4.75 10.16 13.27
C GLN A 64 -4.31 10.94 12.02
N LYS A 65 -4.10 12.25 12.16
CA LYS A 65 -3.71 13.09 11.01
C LYS A 65 -2.38 12.65 10.38
N GLU A 66 -1.41 12.27 11.20
CA GLU A 66 -0.04 11.94 10.78
C GLU A 66 0.21 10.43 10.62
N GLU A 67 -0.79 9.60 10.95
CA GLU A 67 -0.70 8.14 10.91
C GLU A 67 -2.05 7.54 10.54
N ILE A 68 -2.06 6.70 9.50
CA ILE A 68 -3.22 5.86 9.17
C ILE A 68 -2.90 4.41 9.51
N TYR A 69 -3.87 3.73 10.09
CA TYR A 69 -3.85 2.31 10.43
C TYR A 69 -5.07 1.62 9.83
N GLY A 70 -4.89 0.39 9.34
CA GLY A 70 -6.00 -0.38 8.78
C GLY A 70 -5.53 -1.67 8.14
N PHE A 71 -6.37 -2.18 7.24
CA PHE A 71 -6.11 -3.40 6.49
C PHE A 71 -5.99 -3.10 5.00
N VAL A 72 -5.02 -3.68 4.33
CA VAL A 72 -5.00 -3.75 2.88
C VAL A 72 -5.46 -5.14 2.49
N CYS A 73 -6.49 -5.21 1.66
CA CYS A 73 -7.01 -6.45 1.11
C CYS A 73 -7.01 -6.38 -0.41
N GLY A 74 -6.84 -7.52 -1.06
CA GLY A 74 -6.94 -7.61 -2.51
C GLY A 74 -6.65 -9.01 -3.02
N PHE A 75 -6.38 -9.10 -4.31
CA PHE A 75 -6.05 -10.35 -4.98
C PHE A 75 -4.65 -10.26 -5.56
N VAL A 76 -3.90 -11.35 -5.41
CA VAL A 76 -2.55 -11.48 -5.95
C VAL A 76 -2.46 -12.76 -6.79
N ASN A 77 -1.86 -12.64 -7.97
CA ASN A 77 -1.54 -13.77 -8.82
C ASN A 77 -0.03 -13.95 -8.87
N THR A 78 0.41 -15.19 -8.63
CA THR A 78 1.82 -15.52 -8.40
C THR A 78 2.22 -16.69 -9.28
N LYS A 79 3.50 -16.78 -9.60
CA LYS A 79 4.05 -17.91 -10.35
C LYS A 79 4.45 -19.04 -9.41
N ASN A 80 4.18 -20.28 -9.81
CA ASN A 80 4.72 -21.48 -9.16
C ASN A 80 6.22 -21.67 -9.48
N SER A 81 6.83 -22.74 -8.96
CA SER A 81 8.26 -23.04 -9.23
C SER A 81 8.58 -23.33 -10.70
N PHE A 82 7.56 -23.55 -11.53
CA PHE A 82 7.69 -23.79 -12.96
C PHE A 82 7.42 -22.52 -13.80
N GLY A 83 7.23 -21.37 -13.15
CA GLY A 83 7.01 -20.08 -13.84
C GLY A 83 5.58 -19.86 -14.33
N ALA A 84 4.64 -20.76 -14.04
CA ALA A 84 3.25 -20.64 -14.45
C ALA A 84 2.41 -19.93 -13.37
N TYR A 85 1.48 -19.07 -13.79
CA TYR A 85 0.51 -18.43 -12.89
C TYR A 85 -0.43 -19.46 -12.28
N THR A 86 -0.67 -19.33 -10.97
CA THR A 86 -1.54 -20.24 -10.21
C THR A 86 -2.96 -19.73 -10.06
N GLY A 87 -3.23 -18.50 -10.51
CA GLY A 87 -4.52 -17.84 -10.35
C GLY A 87 -4.49 -16.77 -9.26
N PHE A 88 -5.55 -15.97 -9.22
CA PHE A 88 -5.68 -14.90 -8.24
C PHE A 88 -6.18 -15.46 -6.91
N ASN A 89 -5.35 -15.35 -5.86
CA ASN A 89 -5.71 -15.69 -4.50
C ASN A 89 -5.90 -14.41 -3.68
N ARG A 90 -6.80 -14.45 -2.69
CA ARG A 90 -7.00 -13.34 -1.75
C ARG A 90 -5.75 -13.15 -0.92
N PHE A 91 -5.43 -11.89 -0.60
CA PHE A 91 -4.46 -11.57 0.43
C PHE A 91 -4.98 -10.45 1.32
N HIS A 92 -4.51 -10.44 2.57
CA HIS A 92 -4.74 -9.34 3.48
C HIS A 92 -3.55 -9.11 4.41
N MET A 93 -3.40 -7.87 4.88
CA MET A 93 -2.43 -7.51 5.90
C MET A 93 -2.86 -6.26 6.65
N ASN A 94 -2.48 -6.15 7.92
CA ASN A 94 -2.59 -4.88 8.64
C ASN A 94 -1.35 -4.01 8.38
N ILE A 95 -1.59 -2.71 8.28
CA ILE A 95 -0.56 -1.72 8.01
C ILE A 95 -0.85 -0.45 8.79
N SER A 96 0.22 0.13 9.34
CA SER A 96 0.29 1.53 9.78
C SER A 96 1.22 2.27 8.83
N VAL A 97 0.79 3.43 8.34
CA VAL A 97 1.60 4.34 7.52
C VAL A 97 1.70 5.68 8.23
N SER A 98 2.93 6.14 8.40
CA SER A 98 3.27 7.39 9.08
C SER A 98 4.27 8.21 8.25
N ASN A 99 4.76 9.31 8.83
CA ASN A 99 5.79 10.15 8.22
C ASN A 99 5.38 10.60 6.80
N ASN A 100 4.18 11.15 6.68
CA ASN A 100 3.68 11.70 5.42
C ASN A 100 3.68 10.69 4.27
N GLY A 101 3.38 9.42 4.56
CA GLY A 101 3.35 8.35 3.57
C GLY A 101 4.71 7.72 3.27
N ARG A 102 5.78 8.06 4.00
CA ARG A 102 7.16 7.60 3.71
C ARG A 102 7.60 6.40 4.54
N SER A 103 6.86 6.04 5.58
CA SER A 103 7.23 4.95 6.47
C SER A 103 6.01 4.10 6.77
N ALA A 104 6.20 2.78 6.84
CA ALA A 104 5.13 1.85 7.16
C ALA A 104 5.61 0.71 8.04
N THR A 105 4.78 0.36 9.02
CA THR A 105 4.91 -0.86 9.82
C THR A 105 3.76 -1.78 9.46
N MET A 106 4.07 -3.03 9.12
CA MET A 106 3.07 -3.95 8.58
C MET A 106 3.33 -5.38 9.04
N SER A 107 2.26 -6.18 9.13
CA SER A 107 2.39 -7.62 9.38
C SER A 107 2.86 -8.36 8.12
N PRO A 108 3.32 -9.61 8.23
CA PRO A 108 3.43 -10.48 7.08
C PRO A 108 2.06 -10.61 6.37
N PRO A 109 1.99 -10.49 5.04
CA PRO A 109 0.74 -10.71 4.34
C PRO A 109 0.32 -12.17 4.45
N LEU A 110 -0.96 -12.38 4.76
CA LEU A 110 -1.58 -13.68 4.63
C LEU A 110 -2.14 -13.79 3.22
N ILE A 111 -1.82 -14.89 2.54
CA ILE A 111 -2.32 -15.22 1.21
C ILE A 111 -3.13 -16.50 1.34
N GLU A 112 -4.30 -16.51 0.72
CA GLU A 112 -5.20 -17.66 0.73
C GLU A 112 -4.53 -18.84 0.02
N ASP A 113 -4.55 -20.00 0.68
CA ASP A 113 -4.16 -21.26 0.08
C ASP A 113 -5.42 -22.10 -0.20
N PRO A 114 -5.89 -22.17 -1.46
CA PRO A 114 -7.09 -22.93 -1.79
C PRO A 114 -6.92 -24.45 -1.62
N THR A 115 -5.69 -24.94 -1.46
CA THR A 115 -5.42 -26.37 -1.23
C THR A 115 -5.55 -26.76 0.24
N SER A 116 -5.56 -25.78 1.14
CA SER A 116 -5.75 -25.98 2.57
C SER A 116 -7.24 -25.92 2.94
N PRO A 117 -7.84 -26.98 3.51
CA PRO A 117 -9.29 -27.04 3.77
C PRO A 117 -9.81 -25.91 4.67
N SER A 118 -9.00 -25.41 5.60
CA SER A 118 -9.39 -24.37 6.57
C SER A 118 -9.09 -22.95 6.11
N SER A 119 -8.24 -22.76 5.08
CA SER A 119 -7.86 -21.42 4.64
C SER A 119 -9.03 -20.61 4.08
N PRO A 120 -9.89 -21.16 3.19
CA PRO A 120 -11.01 -20.39 2.64
C PRO A 120 -11.98 -19.88 3.70
N GLU A 121 -12.31 -20.70 4.69
CA GLU A 121 -13.22 -20.34 5.78
C GLU A 121 -12.65 -19.22 6.67
N LEU A 122 -11.37 -19.31 7.03
CA LEU A 122 -10.68 -18.26 7.79
C LEU A 122 -10.62 -16.95 7.01
N PHE A 123 -10.31 -17.02 5.72
CA PHE A 123 -10.31 -15.85 4.85
C PHE A 123 -11.69 -15.24 4.71
N ASP A 124 -12.75 -16.04 4.58
CA ASP A 124 -14.12 -15.54 4.47
C ASP A 124 -14.54 -14.72 5.70
N ASN A 125 -14.22 -15.21 6.90
CA ASN A 125 -14.54 -14.52 8.15
C ASN A 125 -13.73 -13.23 8.27
N PHE A 126 -12.41 -13.31 8.10
CA PHE A 126 -11.56 -12.13 8.17
C PHE A 126 -11.95 -11.06 7.15
N TRP A 127 -12.22 -11.48 5.91
CA TRP A 127 -12.57 -10.58 4.81
C TRP A 127 -13.90 -9.89 5.05
N LYS A 128 -14.90 -10.59 5.63
CA LYS A 128 -16.18 -9.98 6.03
C LYS A 128 -15.98 -8.90 7.08
N ASP A 129 -15.09 -9.13 8.04
CA ASP A 129 -14.91 -8.23 9.18
C ASP A 129 -14.05 -7.00 8.85
N ASN A 130 -13.06 -7.17 7.96
CA ASN A 130 -11.98 -6.18 7.78
C ASN A 130 -11.89 -5.60 6.36
N CYS A 131 -12.37 -6.31 5.34
CA CYS A 131 -12.22 -5.92 3.93
C CYS A 131 -13.53 -5.36 3.34
N ARG A 132 -14.25 -4.56 4.14
CA ARG A 132 -15.49 -3.88 3.75
C ARG A 132 -15.43 -2.42 4.16
N LYS A 133 -16.01 -1.55 3.33
CA LYS A 133 -16.21 -0.14 3.69
C LYS A 133 -17.18 -0.08 4.87
N LYS A 134 -16.72 0.45 6.00
CA LYS A 134 -17.54 0.70 7.19
C LYS A 134 -18.31 2.00 7.04
#